data_AF-A0A6A5RUA0-F1
#
_entry.id   AF-A0A6A5RUA0-F1
#
_cell.length_a   1.000
_cell.length_b   1.000
_cell.length_c   1.000
_cell.angle_alpha   90.00
_cell.angle_beta   90.00
_cell.angle_gamma   90.00
#
_symmetry.space_group_name_H-M   'P 1'
#
loop_
_entity.id
_entity.type
_entity.pdbx_description
1 polymer ?
#
loop_
_entity_poly.entity_id
_entity_poly.type
_entity_poly.pdbx_seq_one_letter_code
_entity_poly.pdbx_strand_id
1 'polypeptide(L)'
;MRRRKEVTSIVRIPMPLLNGTDYFQVAAAMQALRLSSCMHKSSLLAIETLIMIGPFLSNSGRFLDAWTLFGTTIRLAQAIGLHRHPKYLDPAPPTQSECAIRQTLWWWMLHMDEQYSMTLGRPLGISGIGDCPPPHELTTDPRMLRFGEFINHFTILARQILSSDQLSNAKIDGFTDQLSALLDTMPEMLQFDETWLDKEKDLPEWPLSIMAAGT
;
A
#
# COMPACT_ATOMS: atom_id res chain seq x y z
N MET A 1 16.82 25.15 -16.71
CA MET A 1 17.43 23.81 -16.82
C MET A 1 18.08 23.29 -15.52
N ARG A 2 18.01 24.02 -14.38
CA ARG A 2 18.73 23.68 -13.13
C ARG A 2 17.89 23.04 -12.01
N ARG A 3 16.55 23.13 -12.06
CA ARG A 3 15.63 22.65 -10.99
C ARG A 3 15.25 21.16 -11.04
N ARG A 4 15.63 20.41 -12.09
CA ARG A 4 15.18 19.02 -12.27
C ARG A 4 16.09 17.97 -11.60
N LYS A 5 17.21 18.39 -10.99
CA LYS A 5 18.19 17.48 -10.37
C LYS A 5 18.12 17.40 -8.84
N GLU A 6 17.39 18.28 -8.17
CA GLU A 6 17.33 18.32 -6.68
C GLU A 6 16.19 17.48 -6.09
N VAL A 7 15.16 17.14 -6.87
CA VAL A 7 14.04 16.32 -6.38
C VAL A 7 14.44 14.84 -6.23
N THR A 8 15.50 14.39 -6.90
CA THR A 8 15.97 12.99 -6.84
C THR A 8 16.74 12.64 -5.56
N SER A 9 17.02 13.60 -4.66
CA SER A 9 17.78 13.36 -3.42
C SER A 9 16.95 13.38 -2.14
N ILE A 10 15.64 13.66 -2.21
CA ILE A 10 14.83 13.97 -1.02
C ILE A 10 14.28 12.71 -0.30
N VAL A 11 14.42 11.52 -0.88
CA VAL A 11 14.04 10.27 -0.21
C VAL A 11 15.14 9.22 -0.39
N ARG A 12 16.30 9.45 0.25
CA ARG A 12 17.13 8.33 0.72
C ARG A 12 16.66 8.00 2.14
N ILE A 13 15.46 7.42 2.25
CA ILE A 13 15.18 6.58 3.41
C ILE A 13 16.30 5.53 3.38
N PRO A 14 17.07 5.34 4.47
CA PRO A 14 18.04 4.26 4.53
C PRO A 14 17.27 2.96 4.30
N MET A 15 17.36 2.46 3.07
CA MET A 15 16.92 1.13 2.70
C MET A 15 17.52 0.19 3.75
N PRO A 16 16.72 -0.56 4.52
CA PRO A 16 17.25 -1.66 5.30
C PRO A 16 18.10 -2.46 4.34
N LEU A 17 19.38 -2.66 4.66
CA LEU A 17 20.25 -3.51 3.86
C LEU A 17 19.56 -4.86 3.83
N LEU A 18 18.95 -5.20 2.70
CA LEU A 18 18.30 -6.48 2.51
C LEU A 18 19.37 -7.55 2.70
N ASN A 19 19.25 -8.31 3.78
CA ASN A 19 20.24 -9.31 4.13
C ASN A 19 20.02 -10.54 3.24
N GLY A 20 21.04 -11.37 3.06
CA GLY A 20 20.93 -12.58 2.22
C GLY A 20 19.80 -13.53 2.65
N THR A 21 19.37 -13.45 3.91
CA THR A 21 18.22 -14.17 4.48
C THR A 21 16.88 -13.75 3.85
N ASP A 22 16.69 -12.46 3.56
CA ASP A 22 15.41 -11.92 3.08
C ASP A 22 15.17 -12.39 1.64
N TYR A 23 16.24 -12.37 0.82
CA TYR A 23 16.22 -12.94 -0.53
C TYR A 23 15.91 -14.44 -0.51
N PHE A 24 16.49 -15.19 0.43
CA PHE A 24 16.23 -16.61 0.56
C PHE A 24 14.77 -16.90 0.93
N GLN A 25 14.20 -16.15 1.87
CA GLN A 25 12.80 -16.28 2.29
C GLN A 25 11.83 -15.98 1.15
N VAL A 26 12.06 -14.90 0.40
CA VAL A 26 11.22 -14.54 -0.76
C VAL A 26 11.31 -15.61 -1.85
N ALA A 27 12.51 -16.12 -2.14
CA ALA A 27 12.69 -17.20 -3.10
C ALA A 27 11.96 -18.49 -2.67
N ALA A 28 12.04 -18.84 -1.39
CA ALA A 28 11.33 -19.99 -0.82
C ALA A 28 9.79 -19.79 -0.91
N ALA A 29 9.29 -18.60 -0.58
CA ALA A 29 7.87 -18.27 -0.67
C ALA A 29 7.36 -18.36 -2.12
N MET A 30 8.09 -17.81 -3.09
CA MET A 30 7.75 -17.92 -4.52
C MET A 30 7.71 -19.38 -4.99
N GLN A 31 8.65 -20.21 -4.53
CA GLN A 31 8.65 -21.63 -4.85
C GLN A 31 7.45 -22.36 -4.22
N ALA A 32 7.10 -22.06 -2.97
CA ALA A 32 5.93 -22.63 -2.31
C ALA A 32 4.61 -22.22 -2.99
N LEU A 33 4.49 -20.96 -3.43
CA LEU A 33 3.35 -20.47 -4.22
C LEU A 33 3.21 -21.24 -5.54
N ARG A 34 4.35 -21.49 -6.21
CA ARG A 34 4.37 -22.28 -7.44
C ARG A 34 3.93 -23.73 -7.20
N LEU A 35 4.43 -24.37 -6.16
CA LEU A 35 4.08 -25.75 -5.81
C LEU A 35 2.62 -25.89 -5.37
N SER A 36 2.05 -24.87 -4.73
CA SER A 36 0.64 -24.86 -4.33
C SER A 36 -0.34 -24.60 -5.49
N SER A 37 0.15 -24.36 -6.70
CA SER A 37 -0.67 -24.03 -7.87
C SER A 37 -1.62 -22.84 -7.61
N CYS A 38 -1.12 -21.83 -6.88
CA CYS A 38 -1.93 -20.70 -6.43
C CYS A 38 -2.58 -19.90 -7.58
N MET A 39 -2.04 -20.01 -8.80
CA MET A 39 -2.62 -19.41 -10.00
C MET A 39 -3.91 -20.09 -10.46
N HIS A 40 -4.09 -21.38 -10.14
CA HIS A 40 -5.31 -22.13 -10.47
C HIS A 40 -6.33 -22.05 -9.34
N LYS A 41 -5.87 -22.17 -8.10
CA LYS A 41 -6.70 -22.07 -6.89
C LYS A 41 -6.00 -21.18 -5.87
N SER A 42 -6.31 -19.89 -5.88
CA SER A 42 -5.76 -18.94 -4.92
C SER A 42 -6.40 -19.13 -3.54
N SER A 43 -5.57 -19.13 -2.51
CA SER A 43 -5.98 -19.04 -1.12
C SER A 43 -5.73 -17.62 -0.59
N LEU A 44 -6.37 -17.27 0.52
CA LEU A 44 -6.13 -16.00 1.21
C LEU A 44 -4.65 -15.84 1.57
N LEU A 45 -4.03 -16.90 2.11
CA LEU A 45 -2.61 -16.93 2.46
C LEU A 45 -1.70 -16.70 1.24
N ALA A 46 -2.05 -17.26 0.08
CA ALA A 46 -1.28 -17.05 -1.13
C ALA A 46 -1.30 -15.57 -1.56
N ILE A 47 -2.46 -14.91 -1.45
CA ILE A 47 -2.60 -13.48 -1.76
C ILE A 47 -1.84 -12.62 -0.75
N GLU A 48 -1.94 -12.91 0.54
CA GLU A 48 -1.18 -12.23 1.59
C GLU A 48 0.34 -12.33 1.33
N THR A 49 0.81 -13.53 0.99
CA THR A 49 2.22 -13.77 0.63
C THR A 49 2.63 -12.94 -0.58
N LEU A 50 1.82 -12.91 -1.65
CA LEU A 50 2.08 -12.12 -2.84
C LEU A 50 2.09 -10.61 -2.57
N ILE A 51 1.19 -10.13 -1.69
CA ILE A 51 1.16 -8.73 -1.23
C ILE A 51 2.45 -8.39 -0.50
N MET A 52 2.95 -9.26 0.40
CA MET A 52 4.20 -9.03 1.14
C MET A 52 5.46 -9.05 0.25
N ILE A 53 5.47 -9.82 -0.84
CA ILE A 53 6.58 -9.83 -1.81
C ILE A 53 6.70 -8.50 -2.57
N GLY A 54 5.59 -7.79 -2.79
CA GLY A 54 5.56 -6.52 -3.54
C GLY A 54 6.50 -5.45 -2.96
N PRO A 55 6.35 -5.05 -1.69
CA PRO A 55 7.24 -4.10 -1.03
C PRO A 55 8.71 -4.53 -1.04
N PHE A 56 9.00 -5.82 -0.85
CA PHE A 56 10.37 -6.34 -0.96
C PHE A 56 10.98 -6.04 -2.34
N LEU A 57 10.25 -6.35 -3.42
CA LEU A 57 10.71 -6.10 -4.79
C LEU A 57 10.89 -4.61 -5.06
N SER A 58 9.91 -3.78 -4.67
CA SER A 58 9.97 -2.33 -4.80
C SER A 58 11.19 -1.74 -4.08
N ASN A 59 11.38 -2.11 -2.82
CA ASN A 59 12.50 -1.67 -2.00
C ASN A 59 13.84 -2.14 -2.59
N SER A 60 13.90 -3.34 -3.18
CA SER A 60 15.10 -3.84 -3.90
C SER A 60 15.40 -3.13 -5.22
N GLY A 61 14.68 -2.06 -5.58
CA GLY A 61 14.81 -1.36 -6.86
C GLY A 61 14.14 -2.09 -8.03
N ARG A 62 13.42 -3.19 -7.78
CA ARG A 62 12.73 -4.02 -8.79
C ARG A 62 11.25 -3.64 -8.91
N PHE A 63 10.98 -2.34 -9.03
CA PHE A 63 9.61 -1.81 -9.10
C PHE A 63 8.76 -2.38 -10.25
N LEU A 64 9.37 -2.62 -11.42
CA LEU A 64 8.64 -3.20 -12.56
C LEU A 64 8.23 -4.65 -12.30
N ASP A 65 9.07 -5.42 -11.60
CA ASP A 65 8.74 -6.80 -11.20
C ASP A 65 7.62 -6.78 -10.16
N ALA A 66 7.70 -5.87 -9.18
CA ALA A 66 6.66 -5.67 -8.17
C ALA A 66 5.31 -5.34 -8.82
N TRP A 67 5.27 -4.37 -9.74
CA TRP A 67 4.06 -3.96 -10.46
C TRP A 67 3.49 -5.10 -11.31
N THR A 68 4.34 -5.84 -12.03
CA THR A 68 3.91 -6.96 -12.89
C THR A 68 3.33 -8.10 -12.05
N LEU A 69 4.01 -8.46 -10.95
CA LEU A 69 3.52 -9.46 -10.00
C LEU A 69 2.18 -9.03 -9.42
N PHE A 70 2.08 -7.76 -9.02
CA PHE A 70 0.88 -7.20 -8.42
C PHE A 70 -0.33 -7.22 -9.37
N GLY A 71 -0.12 -7.02 -10.68
CA GLY A 71 -1.16 -7.22 -11.68
C GLY A 71 -1.77 -8.63 -11.66
N THR A 72 -0.93 -9.66 -11.44
CA THR A 72 -1.41 -11.04 -11.25
C THR A 72 -2.13 -11.19 -9.91
N THR A 73 -1.57 -10.63 -8.84
CA THR A 73 -2.17 -10.65 -7.50
C THR A 73 -3.57 -10.04 -7.47
N ILE A 74 -3.80 -8.93 -8.19
CA ILE A 74 -5.13 -8.32 -8.35
C ILE A 74 -6.14 -9.34 -8.88
N ARG A 75 -5.79 -10.08 -9.93
CA ARG A 75 -6.69 -11.08 -10.54
C ARG A 75 -6.98 -12.23 -9.57
N LEU A 76 -5.97 -12.70 -8.84
CA LEU A 76 -6.13 -13.76 -7.84
C LEU A 76 -6.99 -13.33 -6.65
N ALA A 77 -6.83 -12.09 -6.19
CA ALA A 77 -7.65 -11.48 -5.14
C ALA A 77 -9.10 -11.30 -5.58
N GLN A 78 -9.32 -10.84 -6.82
CA GLN A 78 -10.65 -10.73 -7.41
C GLN A 78 -11.31 -12.11 -7.53
N ALA A 79 -10.57 -13.15 -7.93
CA ALA A 79 -11.08 -14.50 -8.08
C ALA A 79 -11.64 -15.11 -6.78
N ILE A 80 -11.09 -14.75 -5.61
CA ILE A 80 -11.61 -15.19 -4.30
C ILE A 80 -12.57 -14.19 -3.65
N GLY A 81 -12.93 -13.12 -4.36
CA GLY A 81 -13.90 -12.15 -3.92
C GLY A 81 -13.40 -11.10 -2.92
N LEU A 82 -12.09 -10.78 -2.85
CA LEU A 82 -11.62 -9.74 -1.90
C LEU A 82 -12.22 -8.35 -2.15
N HIS A 83 -12.55 -8.04 -3.40
CA HIS A 83 -13.25 -6.81 -3.79
C HIS A 83 -14.72 -6.77 -3.36
N ARG A 84 -15.23 -7.87 -2.78
CA ARG A 84 -16.62 -8.01 -2.37
C ARG A 84 -16.77 -7.88 -0.85
N HIS A 85 -17.90 -7.37 -0.39
CA HIS A 85 -18.23 -7.43 1.03
C HIS A 85 -18.25 -8.90 1.50
N PRO A 86 -17.52 -9.25 2.58
CA PRO A 86 -17.43 -10.64 3.06
C PRO A 86 -18.77 -11.36 3.31
N LYS A 87 -19.81 -10.62 3.73
CA LYS A 87 -21.15 -11.17 4.00
C LYS A 87 -21.89 -11.65 2.75
N TYR A 88 -21.44 -11.25 1.56
CA TYR A 88 -22.05 -11.63 0.28
C TYR A 88 -21.26 -12.73 -0.44
N LEU A 89 -20.21 -13.26 0.18
CA LEU A 89 -19.48 -14.41 -0.37
C LEU A 89 -20.25 -15.70 -0.11
N ASP A 90 -20.11 -16.66 -1.03
CA ASP A 90 -20.66 -18.00 -0.90
C ASP A 90 -19.55 -19.05 -1.12
N PRO A 91 -19.16 -19.80 -0.07
CA PRO A 91 -19.59 -19.66 1.32
C PRO A 91 -19.08 -18.35 1.94
N ALA A 92 -19.82 -17.81 2.90
CA ALA A 92 -19.35 -16.68 3.69
C ALA A 92 -18.12 -17.09 4.53
N PRO A 93 -17.18 -16.17 4.83
CA PRO A 93 -16.03 -16.50 5.65
C PRO A 93 -16.47 -17.01 7.02
N PRO A 94 -15.83 -18.07 7.56
CA PRO A 94 -16.25 -18.76 8.77
C PRO A 94 -16.10 -17.92 10.04
N THR A 95 -15.26 -16.88 10.03
CA THR A 95 -14.96 -16.08 11.21
C THR A 95 -14.94 -14.59 10.91
N GLN A 96 -15.27 -13.78 11.92
CA GLN A 96 -15.15 -12.33 11.84
C GLN A 96 -13.69 -11.88 11.62
N SER A 97 -12.73 -12.64 12.15
CA SER A 97 -11.30 -12.39 11.93
C SER A 97 -10.93 -12.53 10.45
N GLU A 98 -11.42 -13.58 9.76
CA GLU A 98 -11.19 -13.74 8.33
C GLU A 98 -11.87 -12.63 7.51
N CYS A 99 -13.08 -12.21 7.89
CA CYS A 99 -13.75 -11.06 7.29
C CYS A 99 -12.88 -9.78 7.39
N ALA A 100 -12.32 -9.51 8.57
CA ALA A 100 -11.45 -8.35 8.81
C ALA A 100 -10.18 -8.43 7.97
N ILE A 101 -9.50 -9.59 7.92
CA ILE A 101 -8.29 -9.79 7.10
C ILE A 101 -8.60 -9.54 5.62
N ARG A 102 -9.71 -10.08 5.10
CA ARG A 102 -10.10 -9.88 3.69
C ARG A 102 -10.31 -8.39 3.37
N GLN A 103 -10.96 -7.66 4.27
CA GLN A 103 -11.17 -6.22 4.15
C GLN A 103 -9.83 -5.46 4.16
N THR A 104 -8.97 -5.74 5.15
CA THR A 104 -7.65 -5.12 5.26
C THR A 104 -6.81 -5.36 4.02
N LEU A 105 -6.71 -6.61 3.55
CA LEU A 105 -5.94 -6.94 2.36
C LEU A 105 -6.45 -6.22 1.12
N TRP A 106 -7.78 -6.14 0.93
CA TRP A 106 -8.32 -5.43 -0.22
C TRP A 106 -8.00 -3.93 -0.20
N TRP A 107 -8.12 -3.28 0.96
CA TRP A 107 -7.78 -1.86 1.10
C TRP A 107 -6.28 -1.58 0.97
N TRP A 108 -5.44 -2.47 1.49
CA TRP A 108 -4.00 -2.45 1.24
C TRP A 108 -3.68 -2.56 -0.25
N MET A 109 -4.39 -3.44 -0.98
CA MET A 109 -4.20 -3.56 -2.43
C MET A 109 -4.63 -2.29 -3.17
N LEU A 110 -5.68 -1.59 -2.75
CA LEU A 110 -6.08 -0.32 -3.36
C LEU A 110 -4.99 0.75 -3.22
N HIS A 111 -4.34 0.80 -2.05
CA HIS A 111 -3.22 1.70 -1.78
C HIS A 111 -1.98 1.32 -2.59
N MET A 112 -1.61 0.03 -2.63
CA MET A 112 -0.46 -0.43 -3.44
C MET A 112 -0.65 -0.17 -4.94
N ASP A 113 -1.85 -0.42 -5.47
CA ASP A 113 -2.20 -0.15 -6.87
C ASP A 113 -2.00 1.33 -7.22
N GLU A 114 -2.47 2.21 -6.34
CA GLU A 114 -2.34 3.66 -6.44
C GLU A 114 -0.86 4.08 -6.38
N GLN A 115 -0.09 3.62 -5.39
CA GLN A 115 1.34 3.93 -5.28
C GLN A 115 2.15 3.49 -6.50
N TYR A 116 1.92 2.28 -7.02
CA TYR A 116 2.63 1.81 -8.21
C TYR A 116 2.24 2.58 -9.46
N SER A 117 0.96 2.92 -9.59
CA SER A 117 0.44 3.71 -10.72
C SER A 117 1.04 5.12 -10.73
N MET A 118 1.08 5.80 -9.58
CA MET A 118 1.73 7.11 -9.45
C MET A 118 3.23 7.04 -9.74
N THR A 119 3.92 6.07 -9.16
CA THR A 119 5.38 5.94 -9.26
C THR A 119 5.83 5.66 -10.70
N LEU A 120 5.09 4.82 -11.43
CA LEU A 120 5.43 4.42 -12.79
C LEU A 120 4.76 5.28 -13.87
N GLY A 121 3.87 6.21 -13.49
CA GLY A 121 3.06 6.98 -14.42
C GLY A 121 2.13 6.10 -15.27
N ARG A 122 1.53 5.06 -14.66
CA ARG A 122 0.68 4.08 -15.32
C ARG A 122 -0.78 4.21 -14.86
N PRO A 123 -1.75 3.74 -15.66
CA PRO A 123 -3.14 3.63 -15.20
C PRO A 123 -3.28 2.63 -14.04
N LEU A 124 -4.30 2.86 -13.21
CA LEU A 124 -4.69 1.94 -12.13
C LEU A 124 -5.01 0.54 -12.69
N GLY A 125 -4.52 -0.50 -12.01
CA GLY A 125 -4.83 -1.89 -12.31
C GLY A 125 -6.19 -2.32 -11.75
N ILE A 126 -6.65 -1.68 -10.67
CA ILE A 126 -7.97 -1.87 -10.08
C ILE A 126 -8.87 -0.73 -10.58
N SER A 127 -9.94 -1.03 -11.31
CA SER A 127 -10.82 -0.01 -11.90
C SER A 127 -11.74 0.68 -10.89
N GLY A 128 -12.02 0.06 -9.74
CA GLY A 128 -12.90 0.62 -8.72
C GLY A 128 -12.72 -0.04 -7.35
N ILE A 129 -13.22 0.62 -6.31
CA ILE A 129 -13.05 0.19 -4.90
C ILE A 129 -13.80 -1.12 -4.62
N GLY A 130 -14.83 -1.47 -5.40
CA GLY A 130 -15.70 -2.62 -5.09
C GLY A 130 -16.72 -2.29 -3.99
N ASP A 131 -17.35 -3.31 -3.40
CA ASP A 131 -18.29 -3.14 -2.28
C ASP A 131 -17.73 -3.64 -0.94
N CYS A 132 -16.42 -3.92 -0.88
CA CYS A 132 -15.71 -4.21 0.35
C CYS A 132 -15.62 -2.97 1.24
N PRO A 133 -16.18 -2.98 2.47
CA PRO A 133 -16.08 -1.83 3.37
C PRO A 133 -14.64 -1.63 3.85
N PRO A 134 -14.28 -0.42 4.35
CA PRO A 134 -13.02 -0.18 5.03
C PRO A 134 -12.76 -1.21 6.14
N PRO A 135 -11.49 -1.58 6.39
CA PRO A 135 -11.16 -2.51 7.45
C PRO A 135 -11.61 -1.95 8.80
N HIS A 136 -12.16 -2.84 9.64
CA HIS A 136 -12.35 -2.50 11.04
C HIS A 136 -11.01 -2.61 11.75
N GLU A 137 -10.48 -1.48 12.16
CA GLU A 137 -9.23 -1.41 12.90
C GLU A 137 -9.34 -2.23 14.20
N LEU A 138 -8.41 -3.17 14.39
CA LEU A 138 -8.35 -4.02 15.60
C LEU A 138 -7.59 -3.35 16.74
N THR A 139 -7.02 -2.17 16.47
CA THR A 139 -6.29 -1.37 17.45
C THR A 139 -7.23 -0.38 18.12
N THR A 140 -7.02 -0.15 19.42
CA THR A 140 -7.67 0.92 20.17
C THR A 140 -6.81 2.18 20.26
N ASP A 141 -5.57 2.16 19.71
CA ASP A 141 -4.68 3.32 19.73
C ASP A 141 -5.24 4.42 18.81
N PRO A 142 -5.66 5.59 19.36
CA PRO A 142 -6.22 6.67 18.57
C PRO A 142 -5.29 7.19 17.46
N ARG A 143 -3.96 7.05 17.63
CA ARG A 143 -2.98 7.48 16.63
C ARG A 143 -3.00 6.59 15.39
N MET A 144 -3.06 5.28 15.61
CA MET A 144 -3.15 4.31 14.52
C MET A 144 -4.49 4.42 13.79
N LEU A 145 -5.58 4.65 14.53
CA LEU A 145 -6.89 4.89 13.94
C LEU A 145 -6.89 6.12 13.02
N ARG A 146 -6.39 7.26 13.51
CA ARG A 146 -6.28 8.49 12.69
C ARG A 146 -5.38 8.31 11.48
N PHE A 147 -4.29 7.56 11.61
CA PHE A 147 -3.42 7.26 10.48
C PHE A 147 -4.13 6.38 9.43
N GLY A 148 -4.82 5.33 9.86
CA GLY A 148 -5.61 4.48 8.97
C GLY A 148 -6.69 5.28 8.24
N GLU A 149 -7.41 6.16 8.95
CA GLU A 149 -8.38 7.09 8.34
C GLU A 149 -7.73 7.99 7.30
N PHE A 150 -6.60 8.63 7.62
CA PHE A 150 -5.86 9.48 6.69
C PHE A 150 -5.46 8.71 5.42
N ILE A 151 -4.86 7.53 5.56
CA ILE A 151 -4.42 6.69 4.43
C ILE A 151 -5.60 6.26 3.56
N ASN A 152 -6.73 5.89 4.16
CA ASN A 152 -7.94 5.52 3.42
C ASN A 152 -8.46 6.69 2.58
N HIS A 153 -8.55 7.90 3.15
CA HIS A 153 -8.99 9.09 2.41
C HIS A 153 -8.00 9.49 1.32
N PHE A 154 -6.70 9.46 1.62
CA PHE A 154 -5.65 9.73 0.64
C PHE A 154 -5.74 8.77 -0.54
N THR A 155 -5.87 7.46 -0.27
CA THR A 155 -6.01 6.42 -1.29
C THR A 155 -7.20 6.70 -2.20
N ILE A 156 -8.35 7.11 -1.64
CA ILE A 156 -9.55 7.44 -2.44
C ILE A 156 -9.28 8.66 -3.34
N LEU A 157 -8.75 9.76 -2.79
CA LEU A 157 -8.49 10.98 -3.54
C LEU A 157 -7.45 10.76 -4.65
N ALA A 158 -6.33 10.10 -4.33
CA ALA A 158 -5.27 9.80 -5.29
C ALA A 158 -5.80 8.94 -6.45
N ARG A 159 -6.64 7.94 -6.15
CA ARG A 159 -7.28 7.13 -7.19
C ARG A 159 -8.25 7.93 -8.06
N GLN A 160 -9.03 8.84 -7.48
CA GLN A 160 -9.89 9.74 -8.26
C GLN A 160 -9.09 10.65 -9.21
N ILE A 161 -7.94 11.15 -8.76
CA ILE A 161 -7.03 11.94 -9.59
C ILE A 161 -6.52 11.08 -10.75
N LEU A 162 -6.02 9.87 -10.46
CA LEU A 162 -5.47 8.95 -11.46
C LEU A 162 -6.52 8.43 -12.46
N SER A 163 -7.79 8.34 -12.04
CA SER A 163 -8.91 7.95 -12.92
C SER A 163 -9.51 9.12 -13.70
N SER A 164 -9.04 10.36 -13.51
CA SER A 164 -9.61 11.52 -14.20
C SER A 164 -9.09 11.63 -15.64
N ASP A 165 -9.97 11.43 -16.62
CA ASP A 165 -9.63 11.48 -18.06
C ASP A 165 -9.05 12.84 -18.51
N GLN A 166 -9.50 13.95 -17.90
CA GLN A 166 -9.02 15.30 -18.17
C GLN A 166 -8.97 16.13 -16.89
N LEU A 167 -7.81 16.73 -16.62
CA LEU A 167 -7.55 17.65 -15.51
C LEU A 167 -7.64 19.10 -16.01
N SER A 168 -8.83 19.67 -15.97
CA SER A 168 -9.03 21.13 -16.13
C SER A 168 -8.51 21.87 -14.90
N ASN A 169 -8.12 23.14 -15.04
CA ASN A 169 -7.68 23.99 -13.92
C ASN A 169 -8.63 23.92 -12.71
N ALA A 170 -9.95 24.04 -12.93
CA ALA A 170 -10.93 23.96 -11.84
C ALA A 170 -10.93 22.60 -11.09
N LYS A 171 -10.62 21.50 -11.78
CA LYS A 171 -10.49 20.18 -11.15
C LYS A 171 -9.17 20.07 -10.39
N ILE A 172 -8.10 20.62 -10.94
CA ILE A 172 -6.79 20.67 -10.28
C ILE A 172 -6.95 21.44 -8.97
N ASP A 173 -7.52 22.65 -9.02
CA ASP A 173 -7.78 23.48 -7.84
C ASP A 173 -8.64 22.72 -6.82
N GLY A 174 -9.73 22.09 -7.27
CA GLY A 174 -10.60 21.29 -6.38
C GLY A 174 -9.91 20.07 -5.76
N PHE A 175 -8.99 19.40 -6.45
CA PHE A 175 -8.20 18.32 -5.86
C PHE A 175 -7.13 18.86 -4.92
N THR A 176 -6.51 19.99 -5.25
CA THR A 176 -5.55 20.68 -4.38
C THR A 176 -6.20 21.06 -3.06
N ASP A 177 -7.38 21.68 -3.09
CA ASP A 177 -8.13 22.04 -1.89
C ASP A 177 -8.46 20.82 -1.02
N GLN A 178 -8.90 19.71 -1.63
CA GLN A 178 -9.19 18.46 -0.92
C GLN A 178 -7.94 17.83 -0.30
N LEU A 179 -6.82 17.82 -1.01
CA LEU A 179 -5.54 17.31 -0.49
C LEU A 179 -5.00 18.18 0.63
N SER A 180 -5.13 19.52 0.52
CA SER A 180 -4.77 20.45 1.58
C SER A 180 -5.62 20.24 2.83
N ALA A 181 -6.94 20.13 2.68
CA ALA A 181 -7.83 19.85 3.79
C ALA A 181 -7.55 18.48 4.44
N LEU A 182 -7.19 17.47 3.65
CA LEU A 182 -6.77 16.17 4.17
C LEU A 182 -5.44 16.28 4.92
N LEU A 183 -4.48 17.05 4.41
CA LEU A 183 -3.18 17.26 5.05
C LEU A 183 -3.34 17.90 6.44
N ASP A 184 -4.31 18.80 6.62
CA ASP A 184 -4.62 19.42 7.91
C ASP A 184 -5.10 18.40 8.97
N THR A 185 -5.59 17.23 8.55
CA THR A 185 -6.00 16.13 9.45
C THR A 185 -4.85 15.18 9.80
N MET A 186 -3.69 15.32 9.16
CA MET A 186 -2.56 14.40 9.33
C MET A 186 -2.04 14.48 10.77
N PRO A 187 -1.87 13.33 11.48
CA PRO A 187 -1.32 13.32 12.82
C PRO A 187 0.03 14.04 12.90
N GLU A 188 0.26 14.88 13.92
CA GLU A 188 1.50 15.66 14.10
C GLU A 188 2.76 14.78 14.01
N MET A 189 2.70 13.56 14.55
CA MET A 189 3.78 12.59 14.52
C MET A 189 4.23 12.18 13.09
N LEU A 190 3.36 12.36 12.10
CA LEU A 190 3.61 12.03 10.69
C LEU A 190 3.81 13.28 9.83
N GLN A 191 3.62 14.47 10.40
CA GLN A 191 3.92 15.72 9.72
C GLN A 191 5.41 15.83 9.51
N PHE A 192 5.79 16.06 8.25
CA PHE A 192 7.16 16.32 7.90
C PHE A 192 7.64 17.57 8.64
N ASP A 193 8.67 17.41 9.45
CA ASP A 193 9.39 18.51 10.08
C ASP A 193 10.61 18.83 9.23
N GLU A 194 10.68 20.06 8.72
CA GLU A 194 11.76 20.55 7.87
C GLU A 194 13.14 20.39 8.51
N THR A 195 13.19 20.43 9.85
CA THR A 195 14.42 20.23 10.60
C THR A 195 14.96 18.80 10.53
N TRP A 196 14.19 17.82 10.05
CA TRP A 196 14.69 16.46 9.75
C TRP A 196 15.65 16.42 8.56
N LEU A 197 15.76 17.52 7.80
CA LEU A 197 16.79 17.68 6.77
C LEU A 197 18.16 18.02 7.36
N ASP A 198 18.22 18.45 8.62
CA ASP A 198 19.46 18.71 9.32
C ASP A 198 20.14 17.39 9.71
N LYS A 199 21.40 17.23 9.31
CA LYS A 199 22.19 16.02 9.57
C LYS A 199 22.58 15.89 11.05
N GLU A 200 22.55 16.98 11.80
CA GLU A 200 22.94 17.02 13.21
C GLU A 200 21.74 16.77 14.15
N LYS A 201 20.51 16.75 13.63
CA LYS A 201 19.31 16.52 14.43
C LYS A 201 19.00 15.03 14.53
N ASP A 202 18.82 14.55 15.77
CA ASP A 202 18.30 13.22 16.01
C ASP A 202 16.85 13.14 15.50
N LEU A 203 16.60 12.17 14.62
CA LEU A 203 15.27 11.90 14.09
C LEU A 203 14.37 11.38 15.23
N PRO A 204 13.08 11.76 15.25
CA PRO A 204 12.15 11.21 16.22
C PRO A 204 12.03 9.70 16.08
N GLU A 205 11.78 9.01 17.18
CA GLU A 205 11.50 7.57 17.19
C GLU A 205 10.22 7.33 16.36
N TRP A 206 10.39 6.75 15.18
CA TRP A 206 9.30 6.50 14.22
C TRP A 206 8.22 5.63 14.89
N PRO A 207 6.90 5.81 14.58
CA PRO A 207 5.82 5.36 15.46
C PRO A 207 5.74 3.85 15.75
N LEU A 208 6.48 3.01 15.04
CA LEU A 208 6.66 1.60 15.33
C LEU A 208 8.12 1.25 15.04
N SER A 209 8.93 1.12 16.08
CA SER A 209 10.32 0.66 16.01
C SER A 209 10.58 -0.28 14.82
N ILE A 210 11.53 0.10 13.96
CA ILE A 210 12.07 -0.75 12.89
C ILE A 210 12.77 -2.01 13.48
N MET A 211 12.78 -2.18 14.81
CA MET A 211 13.17 -3.41 15.52
C MET A 211 11.99 -4.38 15.68
N ALA A 212 11.44 -4.87 14.58
CA ALA A 212 10.76 -6.17 14.55
C ALA A 212 11.51 -7.20 13.68
N ALA A 213 12.78 -6.90 13.35
CA ALA A 213 13.71 -7.79 12.66
C ALA A 213 15.03 -7.93 13.43
N GLY A 214 14.95 -8.01 14.76
CA GLY A 214 16.12 -8.08 15.62
C GLY A 214 15.81 -8.64 17.00
N THR A 215 15.48 -9.94 17.05
CA THR A 215 15.80 -10.84 18.18
C THR A 215 16.03 -12.24 17.64
#